data_AF-I4G201-F1
#
_entry.id   AF-I4G201-F1
#
_cell.length_a   1.000
_cell.length_b   1.000
_cell.length_c   1.000
_cell.angle_alpha   90.00
_cell.angle_beta   90.00
_cell.angle_gamma   90.00
#
_symmetry.space_group_name_H-M   'P 1'
#
loop_
_entity.id
_entity.type
_entity.pdbx_description
1 polymer ?
#
loop_
_entity_poly.entity_id
_entity_poly.type
_entity_poly.pdbx_seq_one_letter_code
_entity_poly.pdbx_strand_id
1 'polypeptide(L)' 'MLALTYPHIEKSDDQPAHLQRLLRIRVAQIVMDYIAYGWSVDERRLG' A
#
# COMPACT_ATOMS: atom_id res chain seq x y z
N MET A 1 -8.16 7.26 -12.87
CA MET A 1 -7.11 6.31 -12.46
C MET A 1 -6.75 6.65 -11.02
N LEU A 2 -7.32 5.94 -10.04
CA LEU A 2 -7.14 6.26 -8.62
C LEU A 2 -5.71 5.90 -8.22
N ALA A 3 -4.89 6.92 -7.99
CA ALA A 3 -3.53 6.76 -7.52
C ALA A 3 -3.56 6.03 -6.17
N LEU A 4 -2.95 4.85 -6.11
CA LEU A 4 -2.65 4.14 -4.88
C LEU A 4 -1.77 5.05 -4.01
N THR A 5 -2.36 5.78 -3.07
CA THR A 5 -1.58 6.60 -2.13
C THR A 5 -1.27 5.78 -0.89
N TYR A 6 -0.58 4.66 -1.05
CA TYR A 6 0.18 4.11 0.07
C TYR A 6 1.57 4.74 0.00
N PRO A 7 2.04 5.41 1.06
CA PRO A 7 3.25 6.24 1.01
C PRO A 7 4.55 5.47 0.68
N HIS A 8 4.48 4.15 0.47
CA HIS A 8 5.62 3.25 0.32
C HIS A 8 5.51 2.31 -0.89
N ILE A 9 4.36 2.33 -1.58
CA ILE A 9 4.12 1.53 -2.78
C ILE A 9 4.24 2.46 -3.97
N GLU A 10 5.20 2.18 -4.85
CA GLU A 10 5.27 2.81 -6.15
C GLU A 10 4.59 1.93 -7.20
N LYS A 11 3.85 2.56 -8.10
CA LYS A 11 3.28 1.92 -9.28
C LYS A 11 3.47 2.87 -10.46
N SER A 12 4.38 2.51 -11.36
CA SER A 12 4.52 3.14 -12.66
C SER A 12 3.65 2.40 -13.68
N ASP A 13 3.17 3.08 -14.72
CA ASP A 13 2.14 2.53 -15.63
C ASP A 13 2.55 1.21 -16.30
N ASP A 14 3.84 1.04 -16.61
CA ASP A 14 4.40 -0.14 -17.28
C ASP A 14 5.11 -1.13 -16.34
N GLN A 15 5.02 -0.96 -15.02
CA GLN A 15 5.70 -1.83 -14.06
C GLN A 15 4.78 -2.32 -12.94
N PRO A 16 4.99 -3.55 -12.43
CA PRO A 16 4.33 -3.99 -11.22
C PRO A 16 4.55 -3.04 -10.05
N ALA A 17 3.55 -2.92 -9.19
CA ALA A 17 3.68 -2.17 -7.96
C ALA A 17 4.81 -2.78 -7.10
N HIS A 18 5.66 -1.93 -6.53
CA HIS A 18 6.80 -2.38 -5.73
C HIS A 18 7.06 -1.45 -4.55
N LEU A 19 7.80 -1.96 -3.58
CA LEU A 19 8.24 -1.21 -2.41
C LEU A 19 9.60 -0.57 -2.71
N GLN A 20 9.69 0.74 -2.60
CA GLN A 20 10.93 1.49 -2.87
C GLN A 20 12.13 1.01 -2.04
N ARG A 21 11.92 0.73 -0.75
CA ARG A 21 12.99 0.37 0.20
C ARG A 21 12.42 -0.23 1.48
N LEU A 22 13.28 -0.91 2.25
CA LEU A 22 12.98 -1.46 3.58
C LEU A 22 11.80 -2.44 3.54
N LEU A 23 11.82 -3.40 2.60
CA LEU A 23 10.69 -4.30 2.30
C LEU A 23 10.03 -4.86 3.57
N ARG A 24 10.81 -5.42 4.49
CA ARG A 24 10.27 -6.03 5.72
C ARG A 24 9.56 -5.02 6.62
N ILE A 25 10.10 -3.81 6.74
CA ILE A 25 9.51 -2.73 7.54
C ILE A 25 8.21 -2.26 6.88
N ARG A 26 8.20 -2.09 5.55
CA ARG A 26 7.01 -1.65 4.82
C ARG A 26 5.89 -2.67 4.87
N VAL A 27 6.21 -3.96 4.74
CA VAL A 27 5.24 -5.04 4.94
C VAL A 27 4.67 -5.01 6.35
N ALA A 28 5.53 -4.85 7.37
CA ALA A 28 5.05 -4.73 8.75
C ALA A 28 4.12 -3.53 8.94
N GLN A 29 4.45 -2.36 8.38
CA GLN A 29 3.58 -1.18 8.44
C GLN A 29 2.21 -1.42 7.79
N ILE A 30 2.17 -2.01 6.59
CA ILE A 30 0.91 -2.33 5.92
C ILE A 30 0.06 -3.30 6.76
N VAL A 31 0.68 -4.34 7.32
CA VAL A 31 -0.01 -5.29 8.20
C VAL A 31 -0.53 -4.61 9.46
N MET A 32 0.28 -3.74 10.08
CA MET A 32 -0.13 -3.00 11.28
C MET A 32 -1.28 -2.02 10.99
N ASP A 33 -1.25 -1.31 9.86
CA ASP A 33 -2.33 -0.42 9.43
C ASP A 33 -3.64 -1.20 9.19
N TYR A 34 -3.55 -2.38 8.58
CA TYR A 34 -4.70 -3.26 8.41
C TYR A 34 -5.26 -3.73 9.75
N ILE A 35 -4.40 -4.19 10.68
CA ILE A 35 -4.83 -4.66 12.00
C ILE A 35 -5.45 -3.52 12.83
N ALA A 36 -4.85 -2.34 12.81
CA ALA A 36 -5.25 -1.23 13.67
C ALA A 36 -6.47 -0.46 13.13
N TYR A 37 -6.57 -0.30 11.82
CA TYR A 37 -7.54 0.61 11.18
C TYR A 37 -8.43 -0.07 10.13
N GLY A 38 -8.19 -1.35 9.81
CA GLY A 38 -8.90 -2.04 8.74
C GLY A 38 -8.54 -1.54 7.34
N TRP A 39 -7.41 -0.84 7.19
CA TRP A 39 -6.97 -0.32 5.90
C TRP A 39 -6.27 -1.40 5.08
N SER A 40 -6.89 -1.79 3.96
CA SER A 40 -6.26 -2.66 2.95
C SER A 40 -5.92 -1.87 1.68
N VAL A 41 -4.86 -2.32 1.01
CA VAL A 41 -4.38 -1.78 -0.28
C VAL A 41 -5.45 -1.86 -1.37
N ASP A 42 -6.33 -2.85 -1.30
CA ASP A 42 -7.43 -3.07 -2.25
C ASP A 42 -8.76 -2.46 -1.75
N GLU A 43 -8.90 -2.32 -0.44
CA GLU A 43 -10.18 -2.07 0.23
C GLU A 43 -10.34 -0.60 0.63
N ARG A 44 -10.19 0.34 -0.33
CA ARG A 44 -10.84 1.64 -0.16
C ARG A 44 -12.32 1.49 -0.47
N ARG A 45 -13.10 1.16 0.55
CA ARG A 45 -14.55 1.29 0.55
C ARG A 45 -14.89 2.74 0.17
N LEU A 46 -15.48 2.92 -1.01
CA LEU A 46 -16.25 4.12 -1.33
C LEU A 46 -17.30 4.29 -0.24
N GLY A 47 -17.15 5.34 0.57
CA GLY A 47 -18.12 5.86 1.51
C GLY A 47 -18.21 7.35 1.30
#